data_AF-D2RUG5-F1
#
_entry.id   AF-D2RUG5-F1
#
_cell.length_a   1.000
_cell.length_b   1.000
_cell.length_c   1.000
_cell.angle_alpha   90.00
_cell.angle_beta   90.00
_cell.angle_gamma   90.00
#
_symmetry.space_group_name_H-M   'P 1'
#
loop_
_entity.id
_entity.type
_entity.pdbx_description
1 polymer ?
#
loop_
_entity_poly.entity_id
_entity_poly.type
_entity_poly.pdbx_seq_one_letter_code
_entity_poly.pdbx_strand_id
1 'polypeptide(L)' 'MDKCPVCGEKLYEGREEQIVTLYQGKNYHFCSTDHRDEFEEQPGKYV' A
#
# COMPACT_ATOMS: atom_id res chain seq x y z
N MET A 1 12.72 2.26 3.66
CA MET A 1 11.84 1.54 4.62
C MET A 1 10.42 2.00 4.39
N ASP A 2 9.81 1.52 3.32
CA ASP A 2 8.41 1.76 3.00
C ASP A 2 7.52 1.08 4.06
N LYS A 3 6.42 1.73 4.42
CA LYS A 3 5.43 1.20 5.36
C LYS A 3 4.08 1.12 4.68
N CYS A 4 3.31 0.09 4.98
CA CYS A 4 1.96 -0.03 4.49
C CYS A 4 1.10 1.10 5.10
N PRO A 5 0.39 1.90 4.29
CA PRO A 5 -0.42 3.01 4.82
C PRO A 5 -1.66 2.53 5.61
N VAL A 6 -2.08 1.28 5.40
CA VAL A 6 -3.23 0.68 6.08
C VAL A 6 -2.87 0.14 7.46
N CYS A 7 -1.96 -0.83 7.54
CA CYS A 7 -1.62 -1.48 8.82
C CYS A 7 -0.39 -0.87 9.52
N GLY A 8 0.39 -0.03 8.83
CA GLY A 8 1.64 0.53 9.36
C GLY A 8 2.80 -0.46 9.42
N GLU A 9 2.64 -1.71 8.96
CA GLU A 9 3.73 -2.68 8.91
C GLU A 9 4.82 -2.26 7.92
N LYS A 10 6.05 -2.68 8.23
CA LYS A 10 7.20 -2.43 7.37
C LYS A 10 7.10 -3.29 6.12
N LEU A 11 7.18 -2.64 4.97
CA LEU A 11 7.34 -3.31 3.69
C LEU A 11 8.82 -3.62 3.54
N TYR A 12 9.13 -4.92 3.48
CA TYR A 12 10.48 -5.35 3.12
C TYR A 12 10.71 -5.03 1.64
N GLU A 13 11.62 -4.09 1.38
CA GLU A 13 12.15 -3.80 0.04
C GLU A 13 12.85 -5.06 -0.48
N GLY A 14 12.39 -5.60 -1.62
CA GLY A 14 12.92 -6.84 -2.21
C GLY A 14 11.98 -8.04 -2.21
N ARG A 15 10.71 -7.90 -1.79
CA ARG A 15 9.68 -8.90 -2.15
C ARG A 15 9.33 -8.73 -3.62
N GLU A 16 9.50 -9.79 -4.40
CA GLU A 16 9.23 -9.79 -5.85
C GLU A 16 7.74 -9.49 -6.16
N GLU A 17 6.85 -9.82 -5.22
CA GLU A 17 5.43 -9.47 -5.23
C GLU A 17 5.18 -8.20 -4.40
N GLN A 18 5.61 -7.04 -4.92
CA GLN A 18 5.20 -5.76 -4.33
C GLN A 18 3.78 -5.41 -4.80
N ILE A 19 2.84 -5.45 -3.87
CA ILE A 19 1.45 -5.07 -4.14
C ILE A 19 1.41 -3.54 -4.17
N VAL A 20 1.17 -2.97 -5.35
CA VAL A 20 1.21 -1.53 -5.58
C VAL A 20 -0.11 -1.03 -6.18
N THR A 21 -0.51 0.19 -5.82
CA THR A 21 -1.58 0.91 -6.53
C THR A 21 -1.16 2.36 -6.82
N LEU A 22 -1.65 2.90 -7.92
CA LEU A 22 -1.40 4.28 -8.33
C LEU A 22 -2.58 5.15 -7.87
N TYR A 23 -2.34 6.04 -6.92
CA TYR A 23 -3.35 6.96 -6.42
C TYR A 23 -2.83 8.39 -6.43
N GLN A 24 -3.58 9.30 -7.07
CA GLN A 24 -3.20 10.72 -7.26
C GLN A 24 -1.78 10.92 -7.83
N GLY A 25 -1.34 10.03 -8.74
CA GLY A 25 0.00 10.09 -9.35
C GLY A 25 1.13 9.63 -8.45
N LYS A 26 0.83 9.04 -7.27
CA LYS A 26 1.80 8.40 -6.38
C LYS A 26 1.58 6.90 -6.35
N ASN A 27 2.67 6.13 -6.37
CA ASN A 27 2.61 4.69 -6.14
C ASN A 27 2.60 4.42 -4.63
N TYR A 28 1.58 3.71 -4.17
CA TYR A 28 1.47 3.23 -2.80
C TYR A 28 1.75 1.74 -2.78
N HIS A 29 2.55 1.32 -1.81
CA HIS A 29 2.93 -0.07 -1.62
C HIS A 29 2.15 -0.66 -0.43
N PHE A 30 1.76 -1.93 -0.56
CA PHE A 30 0.97 -2.67 0.43
C PHE A 30 1.61 -4.01 0.74
N CYS A 31 1.36 -4.50 1.95
CA CYS A 31 1.87 -5.82 2.36
C CYS A 31 0.96 -6.97 1.91
N SER A 32 -0.28 -6.68 1.52
CA SER A 32 -1.30 -7.66 1.13
C SER A 32 -2.31 -7.03 0.17
N THR A 33 -2.97 -7.85 -0.64
CA THR A 33 -3.98 -7.40 -1.61
C THR A 33 -5.19 -6.81 -0.91
N ASP A 34 -5.53 -7.34 0.26
CA ASP A 34 -6.60 -6.85 1.13
C ASP A 34 -6.40 -5.39 1.53
N HIS A 35 -5.19 -5.01 1.97
CA HIS A 35 -4.87 -3.61 2.27
C HIS A 35 -4.86 -2.71 1.03
N ARG A 36 -4.51 -3.25 -0.14
CA ARG A 36 -4.63 -2.49 -1.39
C ARG A 36 -6.11 -2.21 -1.68
N ASP A 37 -6.96 -3.22 -1.59
CA ASP A 37 -8.41 -3.09 -1.79
C ASP A 37 -9.02 -2.10 -0.79
N GLU A 38 -8.72 -2.22 0.51
CA GLU A 38 -9.21 -1.28 1.53
C GLU A 38 -8.76 0.17 1.26
N PHE A 39 -7.52 0.33 0.80
CA PHE A 39 -7.02 1.63 0.36
C PHE A 39 -7.70 2.12 -0.92
N GLU A 40 -8.03 1.25 -1.87
CA GLU A 40 -8.76 1.63 -3.09
C GLU A 40 -10.22 1.98 -2.81
N GLU A 41 -10.85 1.33 -1.83
CA GLU A 41 -12.20 1.64 -1.37
C GLU A 41 -12.26 2.99 -0.64
N GLN A 42 -11.29 3.29 0.23
CA GLN A 42 -11.29 4.51 1.04
C GLN A 42 -9.91 5.18 1.14
N PRO A 43 -9.32 5.61 0.01
CA PRO A 43 -7.94 6.12 0.00
C PRO A 43 -7.81 7.40 0.82
N GLY A 44 -8.86 8.22 0.86
CA GLY A 44 -8.90 9.48 1.62
C GLY A 44 -8.75 9.34 3.14
N LYS A 45 -8.86 8.12 3.70
CA LYS A 45 -8.57 7.87 5.11
C LYS A 45 -7.09 7.62 5.40
N TYR A 46 -6.33 7.24 4.37
CA TYR A 46 -4.95 6.76 4.49
C TYR A 46 -3.92 7.70 3.84
N VAL A 47 -4.36 8.69 3.06
CA VAL A 47 -3.51 9.72 2.42
C VAL A 47 -3.40 11.03 3.18
#